data_AF-A0A5S4ZNR9-F1
#
_entry.id   AF-A0A5S4ZNR9-F1
#
_cell.length_a   1.000
_cell.length_b   1.000
_cell.length_c   1.000
_cell.angle_alpha   90.00
_cell.angle_beta   90.00
_cell.angle_gamma   90.00
#
_symmetry.space_group_name_H-M   'P 1'
#
loop_
_entity.id
_entity.type
_entity.pdbx_description
1 polymer ?
#
loop_
_entity_poly.entity_id
_entity_poly.type
_entity_poly.pdbx_seq_one_letter_code
_entity_poly.pdbx_strand_id
1 'polypeptide(L)'
;MRIINNQNILTNQQIEGIIKLLGKNYKPRTLVVYETRLDIIKFYPQCHNFSLDEFSGELEGTYDESTDTVYLFIFVQTDDGDDVHSKQLYSLHALVHELRHRFQAATNFLTADDEKSERDADYFATHFINSNSRKISKIMHWDEEWIVEEEE
;
A
#
# COMPACT_ATOMS: atom_id res chain seq x y z
N MET A 1 12.77 3.79 8.22
CA MET A 1 11.32 3.75 7.99
C MET A 1 10.70 3.23 9.27
N ARG A 2 9.77 3.97 9.83
CA ARG A 2 8.95 3.53 10.97
C ARG A 2 7.70 2.85 10.41
N ILE A 3 7.34 1.67 10.90
CA ILE A 3 6.10 0.99 10.50
C ILE A 3 5.18 0.92 11.73
N ILE A 4 3.95 1.43 11.59
CA ILE A 4 2.88 1.34 12.60
C ILE A 4 1.84 0.39 12.04
N ASN A 5 1.75 -0.81 12.63
CA ASN A 5 1.00 -1.92 12.04
C ASN A 5 0.67 -2.98 13.10
N ASN A 6 -0.53 -3.55 13.04
CA ASN A 6 -0.94 -4.66 13.90
C ASN A 6 -0.38 -6.01 13.47
N GLN A 7 -0.02 -6.15 12.18
CA GLN A 7 0.60 -7.34 11.60
C GLN A 7 -0.29 -8.58 11.52
N ASN A 8 -1.62 -8.43 11.49
CA ASN A 8 -2.52 -9.55 11.29
C ASN A 8 -2.73 -9.87 9.79
N ILE A 9 -2.69 -8.85 8.92
CA ILE A 9 -2.82 -9.04 7.46
C ILE A 9 -1.46 -9.01 6.78
N LEU A 10 -0.71 -7.92 6.94
CA LEU A 10 0.65 -7.78 6.43
C LEU A 10 1.62 -7.64 7.59
N THR A 11 2.65 -8.47 7.68
CA THR A 11 3.71 -8.31 8.68
C THR A 11 4.69 -7.21 8.27
N ASN A 12 5.41 -6.64 9.25
CA ASN A 12 6.43 -5.65 8.96
C ASN A 12 7.55 -6.21 8.07
N GLN A 13 7.90 -7.49 8.23
CA GLN A 13 8.90 -8.16 7.40
C GLN A 13 8.45 -8.29 5.95
N GLN A 14 7.17 -8.62 5.71
CA GLN A 14 6.59 -8.66 4.38
C GLN A 14 6.66 -7.29 3.71
N ILE A 15 6.18 -6.24 4.39
CA ILE A 15 6.21 -4.84 3.89
C ILE A 15 7.65 -4.42 3.54
N GLU A 16 8.62 -4.68 4.43
CA GLU A 16 10.02 -4.39 4.17
C GLU A 16 10.58 -5.18 2.98
N GLY A 17 10.17 -6.43 2.79
CA GLY A 17 10.52 -7.26 1.65
C GLY A 17 10.06 -6.64 0.33
N ILE A 18 8.81 -6.15 0.27
CA ILE A 18 8.24 -5.49 -0.91
C ILE A 18 8.97 -4.19 -1.22
N ILE A 19 9.18 -3.33 -0.22
CA ILE A 19 9.91 -2.05 -0.41
C ILE A 19 11.35 -2.28 -0.86
N LYS A 20 12.01 -3.33 -0.35
CA LYS A 20 13.35 -3.71 -0.80
C LYS A 20 13.37 -4.14 -2.26
N LEU A 21 12.29 -4.79 -2.72
CA LEU A 21 12.16 -5.22 -4.12
C LEU A 21 11.93 -4.04 -5.08
N LEU A 22 11.17 -3.03 -4.65
CA LEU A 22 10.96 -1.78 -5.39
C LEU A 22 12.23 -0.92 -5.47
N GLY A 23 12.95 -0.81 -4.35
CA GLY A 23 14.21 -0.08 -4.27
C GLY A 23 14.13 1.20 -3.43
N LYS A 24 15.29 1.84 -3.22
CA LYS A 24 15.47 2.89 -2.20
C LYS A 24 14.57 4.11 -2.41
N ASN A 25 14.26 4.48 -3.65
CA ASN A 25 13.47 5.67 -3.97
C ASN A 25 11.97 5.52 -3.64
N TYR A 26 11.52 4.30 -3.34
CA TYR A 26 10.15 4.02 -2.93
C TYR A 26 9.99 4.04 -1.41
N LYS A 27 11.08 4.10 -0.63
CA LYS A 27 11.04 3.94 0.82
C LYS A 27 10.57 5.22 1.51
N PRO A 28 9.37 5.25 2.14
CA PRO A 28 8.91 6.40 2.90
C PRO A 28 9.64 6.51 4.25
N ARG A 29 9.45 7.65 4.92
CA ARG A 29 9.89 7.84 6.32
C ARG A 29 9.04 7.01 7.26
N THR A 30 7.72 7.01 7.06
CA THR A 30 6.75 6.30 7.90
C THR A 30 5.77 5.53 7.03
N LEU A 31 5.31 4.38 7.50
CA LEU A 31 4.22 3.62 6.91
C LEU A 31 3.24 3.22 8.02
N VAL A 32 1.95 3.44 7.80
CA VAL A 32 0.88 3.13 8.75
C VAL A 32 -0.13 2.21 8.07
N VAL A 33 -0.47 1.10 8.73
CA VAL A 33 -1.44 0.12 8.23
C VAL A 33 -2.63 0.09 9.17
N TYR A 34 -3.80 0.49 8.69
CA TYR A 34 -5.07 0.38 9.40
C TYR A 34 -5.81 -0.86 8.93
N GLU A 35 -5.83 -1.90 9.77
CA GLU A 35 -6.56 -3.14 9.49
C GLU A 35 -8.05 -3.00 9.84
N THR A 36 -8.37 -2.12 10.78
CA THR A 36 -9.73 -1.82 11.23
C THR A 36 -9.90 -0.32 11.43
N ARG A 37 -11.15 0.17 11.40
CA ARG A 37 -11.46 1.58 11.74
C ARG A 37 -11.01 1.97 13.16
N LEU A 38 -10.96 1.02 14.09
CA LEU A 38 -10.48 1.26 15.46
C LEU A 38 -8.98 1.57 15.50
N ASP A 39 -8.22 1.13 14.50
CA ASP A 39 -6.78 1.40 14.43
C ASP A 39 -6.47 2.87 14.21
N ILE A 40 -7.37 3.62 13.57
CA ILE A 40 -7.23 5.09 13.40
C ILE A 40 -7.12 5.75 14.77
N ILE A 41 -8.04 5.44 15.69
CA ILE A 41 -8.04 5.98 17.05
C ILE A 41 -6.84 5.47 17.84
N LYS A 42 -6.53 4.17 17.71
CA LYS A 42 -5.41 3.52 18.41
C LYS A 42 -4.06 4.10 18.02
N PHE A 43 -3.86 4.42 16.74
CA PHE A 43 -2.58 4.90 16.20
C PHE A 43 -2.48 6.41 16.11
N TYR A 44 -3.59 7.14 16.28
CA TYR A 44 -3.59 8.61 16.29
C TYR A 44 -2.45 9.24 17.13
N PRO A 45 -2.11 8.77 18.36
CA PRO A 45 -1.01 9.36 19.14
C PRO A 45 0.38 9.16 18.52
N GLN A 46 0.52 8.31 17.50
CA GLN A 46 1.79 7.90 16.91
C GLN A 46 2.08 8.54 15.56
N CYS A 47 1.04 8.83 14.78
CA CYS A 47 1.12 9.43 13.45
C CYS A 47 0.46 10.81 13.37
N HIS A 48 -0.42 11.17 14.32
CA HIS A 48 -1.17 12.43 14.37
C HIS A 48 -1.95 12.75 13.09
N ASN A 49 -2.21 11.75 12.24
CA ASN A 49 -3.04 11.91 11.06
C ASN A 49 -4.52 11.70 11.42
N PHE A 50 -5.36 12.62 10.96
CA PHE A 50 -6.80 12.53 11.06
C PHE A 50 -7.42 13.33 9.90
N SER A 51 -7.62 12.68 8.76
CA SER A 51 -8.54 13.18 7.75
C SER A 51 -9.87 12.42 7.84
N LEU A 52 -10.98 13.13 7.90
CA LEU A 52 -12.32 12.53 7.89
C LEU A 52 -12.62 11.83 6.55
N ASP A 53 -11.96 12.25 5.48
CA ASP A 53 -12.09 11.65 4.15
C ASP A 53 -11.48 10.23 4.13
N GLU A 54 -10.46 9.96 4.95
CA GLU A 54 -9.92 8.60 5.15
C GLU A 54 -10.90 7.68 5.90
N PHE A 55 -11.90 8.25 6.58
CA PHE A 55 -12.90 7.51 7.34
C PHE A 55 -14.13 7.12 6.51
N SER A 56 -14.38 7.78 5.37
CA SER A 56 -15.50 7.48 4.47
C SER A 56 -15.41 6.06 3.92
N GLY A 57 -14.19 5.52 3.84
CA GLY A 57 -13.91 4.18 3.37
C GLY A 57 -13.98 4.05 1.84
N GLU A 58 -13.60 5.11 1.12
CA GLU A 58 -13.52 5.11 -0.35
C GLU A 58 -12.06 5.05 -0.85
N LEU A 59 -11.08 5.12 0.06
CA LEU A 59 -9.65 5.15 -0.25
C LEU A 59 -8.95 3.93 0.36
N GLU A 60 -8.20 3.18 -0.45
CA GLU A 60 -7.43 2.01 0.00
C GLU A 60 -6.05 2.39 0.55
N GLY A 61 -5.56 3.58 0.19
CA GLY A 61 -4.32 4.16 0.67
C GLY A 61 -4.23 5.66 0.43
N THR A 62 -3.18 6.28 0.97
CA THR A 62 -2.76 7.62 0.59
C THR A 62 -1.29 7.87 0.95
N TYR A 63 -0.61 8.68 0.15
CA TYR A 63 0.73 9.20 0.43
C TYR A 63 0.68 10.69 0.81
N ASP A 64 1.15 11.01 2.01
CA ASP A 64 1.33 12.38 2.50
C ASP A 64 2.77 12.85 2.29
N GLU A 65 2.96 13.73 1.31
CA GLU A 65 4.26 14.32 0.97
C GLU A 65 4.86 15.15 2.11
N SER A 66 4.03 15.82 2.91
CA SER A 66 4.51 16.74 3.96
C SER A 66 5.24 16.00 5.09
N THR A 67 4.82 14.76 5.35
CA THR A 67 5.40 13.89 6.38
C THR A 67 6.24 12.74 5.83
N ASP A 68 6.25 12.54 4.50
CA ASP A 68 6.80 11.36 3.80
C ASP A 68 6.22 10.07 4.43
N THR A 69 4.89 10.02 4.51
CA THR A 69 4.14 8.93 5.14
C THR A 69 3.18 8.27 4.16
N VAL A 70 3.20 6.94 4.12
CA VAL A 70 2.19 6.14 3.42
C VAL A 70 1.21 5.59 4.45
N TYR A 71 -0.09 5.75 4.18
CA TYR A 71 -1.19 5.17 4.94
C TYR A 71 -1.89 4.11 4.09
N LEU A 72 -2.19 2.96 4.67
CA LEU A 72 -2.99 1.90 4.04
C LEU A 72 -4.24 1.62 4.85
N PHE A 73 -5.37 1.46 4.18
CA PHE A 73 -6.68 1.26 4.78
C PHE A 73 -7.27 -0.10 4.35
N ILE A 74 -6.80 -1.18 4.97
CA ILE A 74 -7.20 -2.55 4.61
C ILE A 74 -8.70 -2.79 4.85
N PHE A 75 -9.30 -2.08 5.83
CA PHE A 75 -10.72 -2.23 6.15
C PHE A 75 -11.68 -1.74 5.06
N VAL A 76 -11.18 -1.06 4.03
CA VAL A 76 -11.96 -0.51 2.90
C VAL A 76 -12.22 -1.57 1.83
N GLN A 77 -11.42 -2.62 1.77
CA GLN A 77 -11.54 -3.69 0.78
C GLN A 77 -12.79 -4.53 1.08
N THR A 78 -13.90 -4.23 0.39
CA THR A 78 -15.23 -4.78 0.70
C THR A 78 -15.68 -5.97 -0.15
N ASP A 79 -14.97 -6.38 -1.20
CA ASP A 79 -15.48 -7.43 -2.11
C ASP A 79 -14.67 -8.74 -2.22
N ASP A 80 -15.45 -9.83 -2.20
CA ASP A 80 -15.26 -11.17 -2.77
C ASP A 80 -14.24 -12.17 -2.21
N GLY A 81 -13.92 -12.08 -0.92
CA GLY A 81 -13.42 -13.24 -0.20
C GLY A 81 -13.06 -12.93 1.24
N ASP A 82 -13.67 -13.64 2.19
CA ASP A 82 -13.24 -13.59 3.59
C ASP A 82 -11.88 -14.30 3.83
N ASP A 83 -11.22 -14.64 2.73
CA ASP A 83 -9.91 -15.24 2.65
C ASP A 83 -8.83 -14.18 2.87
N VAL A 84 -7.92 -14.49 3.78
CA VAL A 84 -6.76 -13.65 4.14
C VAL A 84 -5.89 -13.35 2.92
N HIS A 85 -5.79 -14.30 1.98
CA HIS A 85 -4.95 -14.17 0.80
C HIS A 85 -5.45 -13.07 -0.15
N SER A 86 -6.74 -13.01 -0.48
CA SER A 86 -7.31 -11.90 -1.25
C SER A 86 -7.06 -10.53 -0.58
N LYS A 87 -7.32 -10.42 0.72
CA LYS A 87 -7.06 -9.17 1.47
C LYS A 87 -5.59 -8.76 1.40
N GLN A 88 -4.67 -9.71 1.54
CA GLN A 88 -3.25 -9.42 1.40
C GLN A 88 -2.89 -8.97 -0.01
N LEU A 89 -3.47 -9.58 -1.05
CA LEU A 89 -3.19 -9.24 -2.44
C LEU A 89 -3.64 -7.81 -2.78
N TYR A 90 -4.88 -7.44 -2.46
CA TYR A 90 -5.36 -6.07 -2.65
C TYR A 90 -4.56 -5.07 -1.81
N SER A 91 -4.25 -5.42 -0.55
CA SER A 91 -3.41 -4.57 0.31
C SER A 91 -2.00 -4.37 -0.26
N LEU A 92 -1.45 -5.36 -0.98
CA LEU A 92 -0.17 -5.22 -1.67
C LEU A 92 -0.28 -4.31 -2.90
N HIS A 93 -1.38 -4.37 -3.63
CA HIS A 93 -1.63 -3.46 -4.76
C HIS A 93 -1.68 -2.01 -4.28
N ALA A 94 -2.56 -1.72 -3.31
CA ALA A 94 -2.63 -0.39 -2.68
C ALA A 94 -1.27 0.05 -2.10
N LEU A 95 -0.52 -0.85 -1.45
CA LEU A 95 0.82 -0.54 -0.98
C LEU A 95 1.75 -0.09 -2.11
N VAL A 96 1.78 -0.82 -3.23
CA VAL A 96 2.68 -0.49 -4.34
C VAL A 96 2.23 0.79 -5.04
N HIS A 97 0.93 1.02 -5.17
CA HIS A 97 0.33 2.25 -5.68
C HIS A 97 0.81 3.47 -4.89
N GLU A 98 0.64 3.47 -3.58
CA GLU A 98 1.04 4.61 -2.74
C GLU A 98 2.56 4.81 -2.69
N LEU A 99 3.33 3.72 -2.73
CA LEU A 99 4.79 3.82 -2.83
C LEU A 99 5.22 4.40 -4.19
N ARG A 100 4.40 4.24 -5.24
CA ARG A 100 4.65 4.86 -6.54
C ARG A 100 4.42 6.38 -6.49
N HIS A 101 3.39 6.85 -5.78
CA HIS A 101 3.23 8.28 -5.49
C HIS A 101 4.42 8.86 -4.72
N ARG A 102 4.92 8.12 -3.71
CA ARG A 102 6.13 8.50 -3.00
C ARG A 102 7.34 8.62 -3.94
N PHE A 103 7.50 7.68 -4.88
CA PHE A 103 8.56 7.74 -5.89
C PHE A 103 8.41 8.95 -6.82
N GLN A 104 7.19 9.21 -7.30
CA GLN A 104 6.87 10.34 -8.17
C GLN A 104 7.26 11.67 -7.50
N ALA A 105 6.83 11.88 -6.26
CA ALA A 105 7.20 13.05 -5.46
C ALA A 105 8.73 13.15 -5.25
N ALA A 106 9.37 12.05 -4.85
CA ALA A 106 10.81 12.04 -4.57
C ALA A 106 11.70 12.29 -5.82
N THR A 107 11.15 12.11 -7.02
CA THR A 107 11.89 12.24 -8.29
C THR A 107 11.40 13.40 -9.16
N ASN A 108 10.39 14.16 -8.72
CA ASN A 108 9.67 15.14 -9.53
C ASN A 108 9.13 14.55 -10.85
N PHE A 109 8.73 13.28 -10.82
CA PHE A 109 8.16 12.58 -11.97
C PHE A 109 6.63 12.68 -11.93
N LEU A 110 6.02 13.19 -12.99
CA LEU A 110 4.55 13.33 -13.15
C LEU A 110 3.82 14.12 -12.03
N THR A 111 4.51 14.98 -11.28
CA THR A 111 3.95 15.76 -10.16
C THR A 111 3.07 16.95 -10.57
N ALA A 112 2.76 17.13 -11.85
CA ALA A 112 2.02 18.29 -12.37
C ALA A 112 0.70 17.91 -13.07
N ASP A 113 0.38 16.62 -13.12
CA ASP A 113 -0.77 16.07 -13.83
C ASP A 113 -1.31 14.88 -13.03
N ASP A 114 -2.24 15.17 -12.11
CA ASP A 114 -2.80 14.20 -11.17
C ASP A 114 -3.43 13.00 -11.91
N GLU A 115 -4.13 13.23 -13.02
CA GLU A 115 -4.75 12.16 -13.81
C GLU A 115 -3.71 11.22 -14.44
N LYS A 116 -2.56 11.74 -14.89
CA LYS A 116 -1.45 10.87 -15.34
C LYS A 116 -0.71 10.22 -14.19
N SER A 117 -0.60 10.91 -13.05
CA SER A 117 0.03 10.40 -11.84
C SER A 117 -0.69 9.15 -11.32
N GLU A 118 -2.02 9.21 -11.19
CA GLU A 118 -2.87 8.08 -10.77
C GLU A 118 -2.78 6.91 -11.75
N ARG A 119 -2.95 7.16 -13.05
CA ARG A 119 -2.85 6.11 -14.08
C ARG A 119 -1.48 5.42 -14.10
N ASP A 120 -0.40 6.17 -13.88
CA ASP A 120 0.95 5.61 -13.76
C ASP A 120 1.08 4.77 -12.50
N ALA A 121 0.49 5.19 -11.38
CA ALA A 121 0.51 4.45 -10.12
C ALA A 121 -0.23 3.11 -10.22
N ASP A 122 -1.45 3.10 -10.78
CA ASP A 122 -2.24 1.89 -11.01
C ASP A 122 -1.53 0.92 -11.94
N TYR A 123 -1.12 1.41 -13.13
CA TYR A 123 -0.43 0.58 -14.12
C TYR A 123 0.86 -0.01 -13.55
N PHE A 124 1.63 0.80 -12.81
CA PHE A 124 2.85 0.36 -12.18
C PHE A 124 2.57 -0.71 -11.12
N ALA A 125 1.57 -0.52 -10.26
CA ALA A 125 1.23 -1.45 -9.20
C ALA A 125 0.86 -2.83 -9.75
N THR A 126 -0.06 -2.87 -10.72
CA THR A 126 -0.49 -4.11 -11.38
C THR A 126 0.69 -4.80 -12.07
N HIS A 127 1.46 -4.05 -12.87
CA HIS A 127 2.58 -4.62 -13.60
C HIS A 127 3.70 -5.10 -12.67
N PHE A 128 3.97 -4.37 -11.58
CA PHE A 128 4.98 -4.74 -10.59
C PHE A 128 4.62 -6.04 -9.88
N ILE A 129 3.36 -6.18 -9.42
CA ILE A 129 2.88 -7.38 -8.75
C ILE A 129 2.97 -8.57 -9.68
N ASN A 130 2.45 -8.46 -10.90
CA ASN A 130 2.44 -9.54 -11.88
C ASN A 130 3.86 -9.96 -12.29
N SER A 131 4.74 -8.99 -12.54
CA SER A 131 6.12 -9.28 -12.97
C SER A 131 7.00 -9.83 -11.84
N ASN A 132 6.58 -9.68 -10.58
CA ASN A 132 7.33 -10.13 -9.41
C ASN A 132 6.59 -11.18 -8.57
N SER A 133 5.48 -11.73 -9.05
CA SER A 133 4.61 -12.68 -8.35
C SER A 133 5.39 -13.77 -7.64
N ARG A 134 6.33 -14.43 -8.34
CA ARG A 134 7.21 -15.47 -7.76
C ARG A 134 8.05 -15.00 -6.57
N LYS A 135 8.55 -13.76 -6.58
CA LYS A 135 9.33 -13.20 -5.46
C LYS A 135 8.41 -12.76 -4.33
N ILE A 136 7.29 -12.14 -4.67
CA ILE A 136 6.26 -11.71 -3.72
C ILE A 136 5.71 -12.93 -2.97
N SER A 137 5.41 -14.03 -3.66
CA SER A 137 4.96 -15.30 -3.07
C SER A 137 5.89 -15.77 -1.96
N LYS A 138 7.20 -15.69 -2.18
CA LYS A 138 8.20 -16.05 -1.17
C LYS A 138 8.27 -15.09 0.01
N ILE A 139 8.06 -13.80 -0.24
CA ILE A 139 7.98 -12.77 0.82
C ILE A 139 6.73 -13.01 1.67
N MET A 140 5.63 -13.34 1.01
CA MET A 140 4.32 -13.53 1.62
C MET A 140 4.12 -14.90 2.26
N HIS A 141 4.96 -15.87 1.92
CA HIS A 141 4.82 -17.28 2.30
C HIS A 141 3.53 -17.91 1.76
N TRP A 142 3.18 -17.61 0.51
CA TRP A 142 2.05 -18.27 -0.17
C TRP A 142 2.50 -19.56 -0.85
N ASP A 143 1.63 -20.58 -0.85
CA ASP A 143 1.93 -21.91 -1.38
C ASP A 143 1.94 -21.93 -2.92
N GLU A 144 1.24 -21.01 -3.57
CA GLU A 144 1.08 -20.93 -5.03
C GLU A 144 1.51 -19.56 -5.60
N GLU A 145 1.79 -19.53 -6.91
CA GLU A 145 2.04 -18.30 -7.68
C GLU A 145 0.74 -17.84 -8.34
N TRP A 146 0.47 -16.53 -8.35
CA TRP A 146 -0.78 -15.93 -8.83
C TRP A 146 -0.50 -14.81 -9.85
N ILE A 147 -1.57 -14.37 -10.53
CA ILE A 147 -1.60 -13.22 -11.45
C ILE A 147 -2.81 -12.36 -11.05
N VAL A 148 -2.64 -11.05 -10.95
CA VAL A 148 -3.71 -10.06 -10.75
C VAL A 148 -4.26 -9.67 -12.12
N GLU A 149 -5.57 -9.79 -12.33
CA GLU A 149 -6.27 -9.31 -13.53
C GLU A 149 -6.52 -7.79 -13.41
N GLU A 150 -6.36 -7.04 -14.50
CA GLU A 150 -6.74 -5.62 -14.54
C GLU A 150 -8.27 -5.51 -14.47
N GLU A 151 -8.83 -4.67 -13.59
CA GLU A 151 -10.26 -4.31 -13.68
C GLU A 151 -10.48 -3.48 -14.95
N GLU A 152 -11.34 -3.95 -15.86
CA GLU A 152 -11.72 -3.26 -17.11
C GLU A 152 -12.57 -2.00 -16.90
#